data_AF-A0A0A7GI34-F1
#
_entry.id   AF-A0A0A7GI34-F1
#
_cell.length_a   1.000
_cell.length_b   1.000
_cell.length_c   1.000
_cell.angle_alpha   90.00
_cell.angle_beta   90.00
_cell.angle_gamma   90.00
#
_symmetry.space_group_name_H-M   'P 1'
#
loop_
_entity.id
_entity.type
_entity.pdbx_description
1 polymer ?
#
loop_
_entity_poly.entity_id
_entity_poly.type
_entity_poly.pdbx_seq_one_letter_code
_entity_poly.pdbx_strand_id
1 'polypeptide(L)' 'MSVYHDLKKSLEKYFEDVREGGFSYKRIEWELDNLIYPYIGNFLATGDISRDEARELFRYCEERLKEFREDL' A
#
# COMPACT_ATOMS: atom_id res chain seq x y z
N MET A 1 1.49 16.17 11.29
CA MET A 1 0.73 15.06 10.68
C MET A 1 1.30 13.76 11.25
N SER A 2 0.47 12.74 11.43
CA SER A 2 0.93 11.42 11.91
C SER A 2 1.63 10.67 10.78
N VAL A 3 2.62 9.85 11.11
CA VAL A 3 3.31 8.94 10.16
C VAL A 3 2.29 8.07 9.41
N TYR A 4 1.25 7.59 10.09
CA TYR A 4 0.15 6.86 9.46
C TYR A 4 -0.53 7.66 8.35
N HIS A 5 -0.79 8.95 8.57
CA HIS A 5 -1.48 9.79 7.58
C HIS A 5 -0.60 10.02 6.34
N ASP A 6 0.70 10.22 6.56
CA ASP A 6 1.67 10.41 5.47
C ASP A 6 1.87 9.11 4.65
N LEU A 7 1.89 7.94 5.32
CA LEU A 7 1.90 6.64 4.67
C LEU A 7 0.63 6.41 3.85
N LYS A 8 -0.54 6.64 4.44
CA LYS A 8 -1.83 6.47 3.76
C LYS A 8 -1.91 7.34 2.51
N LYS A 9 -1.52 8.61 2.61
CA LYS A 9 -1.51 9.54 1.47
C LYS A 9 -0.53 9.10 0.37
N SER A 10 0.61 8.53 0.77
CA SER A 10 1.60 7.99 -0.18
C SER A 10 1.06 6.75 -0.91
N LEU A 11 0.33 5.88 -0.21
CA LEU A 11 -0.35 4.73 -0.83
C LEU A 11 -1.46 5.18 -1.78
N GLU A 12 -2.29 6.14 -1.37
CA GLU A 12 -3.34 6.72 -2.22
C GLU A 12 -2.76 7.24 -3.54
N LYS A 13 -1.68 8.02 -3.46
CA LYS A 13 -0.97 8.53 -4.63
C LYS A 13 -0.36 7.41 -5.47
N TYR A 14 0.28 6.42 -4.85
CA TYR A 14 0.84 5.28 -5.55
C TYR A 14 -0.24 4.57 -6.40
N PHE A 15 -1.40 4.29 -5.82
CA PHE A 15 -2.48 3.60 -6.54
C PHE A 15 -3.13 4.45 -7.64
N GLU A 16 -3.10 5.78 -7.52
CA GLU A 16 -3.47 6.70 -8.60
C GLU A 16 -2.45 6.64 -9.74
N ASP A 17 -1.16 6.77 -9.42
CA ASP A 17 -0.07 6.74 -10.39
C ASP A 17 -0.03 5.41 -11.19
N VAL A 18 -0.20 4.26 -10.53
CA VAL A 18 -0.19 2.95 -11.23
C VAL A 18 -1.44 2.74 -12.09
N ARG A 19 -2.57 3.33 -11.71
CA ARG A 19 -3.81 3.29 -12.50
C ARG A 19 -3.68 4.14 -13.76
N GLU A 20 -3.19 5.37 -13.63
CA GLU A 20 -2.94 6.24 -14.79
C GLU A 20 -1.84 5.69 -15.70
N GLY A 21 -0.81 5.06 -15.11
CA GLY A 21 0.31 4.45 -15.81
C GLY A 21 -0.02 3.12 -16.51
N GLY A 22 -1.20 2.53 -16.29
CA GLY A 22 -1.61 1.26 -16.89
C GLY A 22 -0.74 0.07 -16.46
N PHE A 23 -0.35 0.03 -15.18
CA PHE A 23 0.52 -1.05 -14.68
C PHE A 23 -0.26 -2.36 -14.62
N SER A 24 0.41 -3.48 -14.91
CA SER A 24 -0.22 -4.80 -14.80
C SER A 24 -0.39 -5.21 -13.34
N TYR A 25 -1.43 -5.99 -13.06
CA TYR A 25 -1.68 -6.59 -11.74
C TYR A 25 -0.42 -7.21 -11.11
N LYS A 26 0.32 -8.04 -11.88
CA LYS A 26 1.54 -8.72 -11.40
C LYS A 26 2.64 -7.75 -10.99
N ARG A 27 2.74 -6.60 -11.66
CA ARG A 27 3.73 -5.57 -11.30
C ARG A 27 3.35 -4.92 -9.98
N ILE A 28 2.08 -4.56 -9.82
CA ILE A 28 1.56 -3.92 -8.59
C ILE A 28 1.71 -4.89 -7.41
N GLU A 29 1.32 -6.16 -7.58
CA GLU A 29 1.51 -7.23 -6.59
C GLU A 29 2.98 -7.35 -6.17
N TRP A 30 3.90 -7.39 -7.13
CA TRP A 30 5.33 -7.48 -6.83
C TRP A 30 5.83 -6.25 -6.04
N GLU A 31 5.44 -5.04 -6.43
CA GLU A 31 5.83 -3.80 -5.75
C GLU A 31 5.27 -3.74 -4.32
N LEU A 32 4.04 -4.23 -4.11
CA LEU A 32 3.43 -4.35 -2.78
C LEU A 32 4.24 -5.30 -1.89
N ASP A 33 4.52 -6.51 -2.36
CA ASP A 33 5.20 -7.54 -1.59
C ASP A 33 6.67 -7.19 -1.28
N ASN A 34 7.37 -6.55 -2.22
CA ASN A 34 8.82 -6.36 -2.13
C ASN A 34 9.23 -4.97 -1.63
N LEU A 35 8.36 -3.96 -1.76
CA LEU A 35 8.69 -2.58 -1.39
C LEU A 35 7.76 -2.06 -0.30
N ILE A 36 6.45 -2.08 -0.55
CA ILE A 36 5.48 -1.36 0.27
C ILE A 36 5.24 -2.08 1.61
N TYR A 37 4.95 -3.38 1.59
CA TYR A 37 4.70 -4.14 2.82
C TYR A 37 5.92 -4.20 3.75
N PRO A 38 7.16 -4.42 3.25
CA PRO A 38 8.36 -4.28 4.08
C PRO A 38 8.49 -2.88 4.69
N TYR A 39 8.16 -1.83 3.93
CA TYR A 39 8.24 -0.46 4.42
C TYR A 39 7.24 -0.18 5.56
N ILE A 40 5.97 -0.58 5.40
CA ILE A 40 4.95 -0.51 6.47
C ILE A 40 5.40 -1.34 7.69
N GLY A 41 5.93 -2.54 7.45
CA GLY A 41 6.45 -3.42 8.49
C GLY A 41 7.57 -2.78 9.32
N ASN A 42 8.43 -1.96 8.69
CA ASN A 42 9.47 -1.22 9.39
C ASN A 42 8.88 -0.19 10.37
N PHE A 43 7.90 0.62 9.95
CA PHE A 43 7.24 1.59 10.84
C PHE A 43 6.48 0.91 11.99
N LEU A 44 5.93 -0.28 11.74
CA LEU A 44 5.32 -1.07 12.80
C LEU A 44 6.38 -1.58 13.80
N ALA A 45 7.55 -1.99 13.32
CA ALA A 45 8.64 -2.49 14.16
C ALA A 45 9.30 -1.39 15.01
N THR A 46 9.39 -0.17 14.49
CA THR A 46 9.91 1.00 15.22
C THR A 46 8.90 1.60 16.19
N GLY A 47 7.61 1.24 16.06
CA GLY A 47 6.52 1.78 16.87
C GLY A 47 6.02 3.15 16.39
N ASP A 48 6.41 3.58 15.19
CA ASP A 48 5.93 4.81 14.56
C ASP A 48 4.44 4.72 14.17
N ILE A 49 3.94 3.50 13.98
CA ILE A 49 2.52 3.20 13.81
C ILE A 49 2.11 2.04 14.71
N SER A 50 0.85 2.04 15.14
CA SER A 50 0.23 0.95 15.89
C SER A 50 -0.09 -0.25 15.01
N ARG A 51 -0.39 -1.40 15.66
CA ARG A 51 -0.85 -2.60 14.95
C ARG A 51 -2.16 -2.40 14.19
N ASP A 52 -3.06 -1.58 14.71
CA ASP A 52 -4.35 -1.32 14.07
C ASP A 52 -4.18 -0.40 12.85
N GLU A 53 -3.34 0.63 12.95
CA GLU A 53 -2.95 1.47 11.82
C GLU A 53 -2.27 0.66 10.71
N ALA A 54 -1.33 -0.21 11.06
CA ALA A 54 -0.68 -1.10 10.09
C ALA A 54 -1.71 -2.04 9.43
N ARG A 55 -2.64 -2.62 10.21
CA ARG A 55 -3.72 -3.48 9.68
C ARG A 55 -4.60 -2.71 8.69
N GLU A 56 -4.91 -1.46 8.95
CA GLU A 56 -5.67 -0.62 8.02
C GLU A 56 -4.91 -0.37 6.72
N LEU A 57 -3.61 -0.06 6.79
CA LEU A 57 -2.79 0.16 5.59
C LEU A 57 -2.68 -1.12 4.73
N PHE A 58 -2.48 -2.28 5.36
CA PHE A 58 -2.47 -3.55 4.64
C PHE A 58 -3.83 -3.85 4.01
N ARG A 59 -4.92 -3.67 4.75
CA ARG A 59 -6.27 -3.87 4.21
C ARG A 59 -6.53 -2.95 3.02
N TYR A 60 -6.14 -1.68 3.13
CA TYR A 60 -6.25 -0.73 2.03
C TYR A 60 -5.53 -1.22 0.78
N CYS A 61 -4.27 -1.66 0.90
CA CYS A 61 -3.50 -2.19 -0.23
C CYS A 61 -4.18 -3.42 -0.87
N GLU A 62 -4.66 -4.36 -0.06
CA GLU A 62 -5.35 -5.56 -0.52
C GLU A 62 -6.68 -5.26 -1.22
N GLU A 63 -7.45 -4.30 -0.72
CA GLU A 63 -8.69 -3.84 -1.35
C GLU A 63 -8.40 -3.17 -2.69
N ARG A 64 -7.39 -2.29 -2.75
CA ARG A 64 -7.00 -1.62 -4.00
C ARG A 64 -6.43 -2.60 -5.02
N LEU A 65 -5.60 -3.55 -4.62
CA LEU A 65 -5.02 -4.57 -5.50
C LEU A 65 -6.10 -5.43 -6.17
N LYS A 66 -7.20 -5.74 -5.47
CA LYS A 66 -8.34 -6.49 -6.05
C LYS A 66 -9.00 -5.77 -7.21
N GLU A 67 -9.07 -4.43 -7.17
CA GLU A 67 -9.63 -3.64 -8.27
C GLU A 67 -8.86 -3.88 -9.58
N PHE A 68 -7.53 -4.05 -9.52
CA PHE A 68 -6.69 -4.34 -10.70
C PHE A 68 -6.73 -5.80 -11.14
N ARG A 69 -7.25 -6.70 -10.30
CA ARG A 69 -7.43 -8.12 -10.67
C ARG A 69 -8.67 -8.31 -11.53
N GLU A 70 -9.70 -7.49 -11.32
CA GLU A 70 -10.94 -7.53 -12.11
C GLU A 70 -10.77 -6.89 -13.50
N ASP A 71 -9.69 -6.12 -13.71
CA ASP A 71 -9.29 -5.56 -15.01
C ASP A 71 -8.54 -6.57 -15.93
N LEU A 72 -8.34 -7.82 -15.48
CA LEU A 72 -7.69 -8.91 -16.24
C LEU A 72 -8.70 -9.90 -16.82
#